data_AF-A0A924G7X8-F1
#
_entry.id   AF-A0A924G7X8-F1
#
_cell.length_a   1.000
_cell.length_b   1.000
_cell.length_c   1.000
_cell.angle_alpha   90.00
_cell.angle_beta   90.00
_cell.angle_gamma   90.00
#
_symmetry.space_group_name_H-M   'P 1'
#
loop_
_entity.id
_entity.type
_entity.pdbx_description
1 polymer ?
#
loop_
_entity_poly.entity_id
_entity_poly.type
_entity_poly.pdbx_seq_one_letter_code
_entity_poly.pdbx_strand_id
1 'polypeptide(L)'
;MKRSLFFILAVFFAMVANAQYYYNDILATEQTNINYKQLRNNKIKKIKAVSKDANNELIDGFSLLQELSNDGKKMQTTTATSDGVNAELTSYYSNDRIVRTEGKSVNVNTIVDYVYDAAGKLQSITSTSSDTIINGYSTEAHIWQYNNKGLPEQMLKIKNGT
;
A
#
# COMPACT_ATOMS: atom_id res chain seq x y z
N MET A 1 -22.93 42.35 8.32
CA MET A 1 -23.44 41.23 7.48
C MET A 1 -22.33 40.46 6.77
N LYS A 2 -21.49 41.09 5.92
CA LYS A 2 -20.44 40.35 5.15
C LYS A 2 -19.40 39.61 6.03
N ARG A 3 -18.99 40.18 7.17
CA ARG A 3 -18.03 39.55 8.11
C ARG A 3 -18.63 38.36 8.88
N SER A 4 -19.92 38.42 9.21
CA SER A 4 -20.63 37.33 9.90
C SER A 4 -20.87 36.13 8.97
N LEU A 5 -21.09 36.38 7.67
CA LEU A 5 -21.28 35.32 6.67
C LEU A 5 -19.98 34.52 6.45
N PHE A 6 -18.83 35.19 6.46
CA PHE A 6 -17.51 34.54 6.35
C PHE A 6 -17.21 33.63 7.55
N PHE A 7 -17.62 34.04 8.75
CA PHE A 7 -17.47 33.24 9.97
C PHE A 7 -18.32 31.98 9.96
N ILE A 8 -19.57 32.06 9.48
CA ILE A 8 -20.46 30.90 9.35
C ILE A 8 -19.90 29.91 8.32
N LEU A 9 -19.38 30.40 7.19
CA LEU A 9 -18.78 29.55 6.16
C LEU A 9 -17.52 28.83 6.65
N ALA A 10 -16.70 29.49 7.48
CA ALA A 10 -15.50 28.90 8.08
C ALA A 10 -15.84 27.77 9.08
N VAL A 11 -16.92 27.91 9.87
CA VAL A 11 -17.38 26.88 10.81
C VAL A 11 -17.89 25.63 10.09
N PHE A 12 -18.58 25.79 8.95
CA PHE A 12 -19.01 24.65 8.13
C PHE A 12 -17.84 23.90 7.50
N PHE A 13 -16.76 24.60 7.11
CA PHE A 13 -15.56 23.95 6.55
C PHE A 13 -14.76 23.17 7.59
N ALA A 14 -14.71 23.65 8.85
CA ALA A 14 -13.99 22.98 9.93
C ALA A 14 -14.60 21.61 10.30
N MET A 15 -15.89 21.38 10.04
CA MET A 15 -16.54 20.09 10.31
C MET A 15 -16.18 18.98 9.31
N VAL A 16 -15.69 19.32 8.11
CA VAL A 16 -15.43 18.34 7.03
C VAL A 16 -13.99 17.81 7.05
N ALA A 17 -13.11 18.38 7.87
CA ALA A 17 -11.65 18.17 7.78
C ALA A 17 -11.10 16.89 8.45
N ASN A 18 -11.94 15.96 8.92
CA ASN A 18 -11.51 14.92 9.87
C ASN A 18 -11.37 13.47 9.34
N ALA A 19 -11.22 13.24 8.03
CA ALA A 19 -11.20 11.85 7.51
C ALA A 19 -10.14 11.50 6.46
N GLN A 20 -9.26 12.43 6.08
CA GLN A 20 -8.49 12.27 4.84
C GLN A 20 -7.43 11.16 4.87
N TYR A 21 -6.96 10.75 6.05
CA TYR A 21 -5.91 9.75 6.19
C TYR A 21 -6.39 8.29 6.05
N TYR A 22 -7.67 8.00 6.32
CA TYR A 22 -8.20 6.63 6.33
C TYR A 22 -8.55 6.10 4.94
N TYR A 23 -8.78 7.00 3.99
CA TYR A 23 -9.10 6.64 2.61
C TYR A 23 -7.88 6.18 1.83
N ASN A 24 -6.67 6.62 2.20
CA ASN A 24 -5.46 6.30 1.46
C ASN A 24 -5.22 4.79 1.39
N ASP A 25 -5.42 4.07 2.49
CA ASP A 25 -5.27 2.61 2.51
C ASP A 25 -6.24 1.92 1.56
N ILE A 26 -7.52 2.32 1.59
CA ILE A 26 -8.56 1.77 0.71
C ILE A 26 -8.22 2.06 -0.75
N LEU A 27 -7.95 3.33 -1.09
CA LEU A 27 -7.72 3.77 -2.46
C LEU A 27 -6.39 3.23 -3.02
N ALA A 28 -5.32 3.21 -2.24
CA ALA A 28 -4.03 2.67 -2.67
C ALA A 28 -4.10 1.15 -2.87
N THR A 29 -4.84 0.43 -2.01
CA THR A 29 -5.08 -1.00 -2.17
C THR A 29 -5.92 -1.28 -3.41
N GLU A 30 -6.96 -0.48 -3.66
CA GLU A 30 -7.77 -0.58 -4.87
C GLU A 30 -6.93 -0.32 -6.13
N GLN A 31 -6.11 0.74 -6.14
CA GLN A 31 -5.20 1.05 -7.24
C GLN A 31 -4.20 -0.08 -7.48
N THR A 32 -3.68 -0.70 -6.41
CA THR A 32 -2.80 -1.87 -6.51
C THR A 32 -3.49 -3.03 -7.23
N ASN A 33 -4.76 -3.30 -6.88
CA ASN A 33 -5.55 -4.35 -7.51
C ASN A 33 -5.87 -4.03 -8.97
N ILE A 34 -6.17 -2.77 -9.30
CA ILE A 34 -6.37 -2.29 -10.67
C ILE A 34 -5.11 -2.53 -11.51
N ASN A 35 -3.94 -2.09 -11.01
CA ASN A 35 -2.68 -2.26 -11.71
C ASN A 35 -2.37 -3.75 -11.94
N TYR A 36 -2.52 -4.60 -10.91
CA TYR A 36 -2.33 -6.03 -11.04
C TYR A 36 -3.23 -6.65 -12.13
N LYS A 37 -4.52 -6.29 -12.15
CA LYS A 37 -5.45 -6.75 -13.18
C LYS A 37 -5.03 -6.31 -14.58
N GLN A 38 -4.54 -5.09 -14.73
CA GLN A 38 -4.01 -4.61 -16.01
C GLN A 38 -2.80 -5.44 -16.46
N LEU A 39 -1.88 -5.78 -15.56
CA LEU A 39 -0.75 -6.65 -15.89
C LEU A 39 -1.23 -8.04 -16.35
N ARG A 40 -2.17 -8.65 -15.64
CA ARG A 40 -2.77 -9.95 -15.99
C ARG A 40 -3.46 -9.91 -17.36
N ASN A 41 -4.30 -8.91 -17.59
CA ASN A 41 -5.06 -8.75 -18.84
C ASN A 41 -4.14 -8.57 -20.05
N ASN A 42 -3.02 -7.86 -19.87
CA ASN A 42 -2.02 -7.63 -20.91
C ASN A 42 -0.93 -8.71 -20.97
N LYS A 43 -1.04 -9.78 -20.15
CA LYS A 43 -0.07 -10.89 -20.07
C LYS A 43 1.36 -10.42 -19.75
N ILE A 44 1.49 -9.31 -19.03
CA ILE A 44 2.79 -8.77 -18.59
C ILE A 44 3.29 -9.63 -17.43
N LYS A 45 4.47 -10.23 -17.61
CA LYS A 45 5.10 -11.09 -16.59
C LYS A 45 6.33 -10.47 -15.93
N LYS A 46 6.92 -9.46 -16.57
CA LYS A 46 8.18 -8.87 -16.15
C LYS A 46 8.19 -7.37 -16.43
N ILE A 47 8.57 -6.59 -15.43
CA ILE A 47 8.76 -5.14 -15.52
C ILE A 47 10.18 -4.86 -15.07
N LYS A 48 10.93 -4.08 -15.86
CA LYS A 48 12.28 -3.65 -15.51
C LYS A 48 12.35 -2.13 -15.64
N ALA A 49 12.77 -1.46 -14.57
CA ALA A 49 13.14 -0.05 -14.60
C ALA A 49 14.65 0.09 -14.42
N VAL A 50 15.23 1.02 -15.20
CA VAL A 50 16.66 1.38 -15.19
C VAL A 50 16.77 2.90 -15.19
N SER A 51 17.84 3.42 -14.61
CA SER A 51 18.13 4.85 -14.63
C SER A 51 18.94 5.21 -15.87
N LYS A 52 18.65 6.39 -16.45
CA LYS A 52 19.39 6.94 -17.58
C LYS A 52 19.71 8.41 -17.34
N ASP A 53 20.85 8.85 -17.86
CA ASP A 53 21.26 10.24 -17.81
C ASP A 53 20.59 11.10 -18.91
N ALA A 54 20.96 12.38 -18.99
CA ALA A 54 20.46 13.30 -20.02
C ALA A 54 20.85 12.90 -21.45
N ASN A 55 21.87 12.06 -21.62
CA ASN A 55 22.35 11.55 -22.89
C ASN A 55 21.77 10.14 -23.21
N ASN A 56 20.82 9.66 -22.41
CA ASN A 56 20.19 8.34 -22.53
C ASN A 56 21.17 7.16 -22.28
N GLU A 57 22.30 7.42 -21.62
CA GLU A 57 23.25 6.41 -21.15
C GLU A 57 22.76 5.81 -19.83
N LEU A 58 23.03 4.52 -19.62
CA LEU A 58 22.62 3.82 -18.40
C LEU A 58 23.44 4.32 -17.20
N ILE A 59 22.75 4.71 -16.14
CA ILE A 59 23.39 5.00 -14.86
C ILE A 59 23.37 3.71 -14.04
N ASP A 60 24.57 3.24 -13.69
CA ASP A 60 24.73 2.08 -12.83
C ASP A 60 24.23 2.35 -11.40
N GLY A 61 23.80 1.28 -10.74
CA GLY A 61 23.43 1.30 -9.33
C GLY A 61 21.92 1.34 -9.05
N PHE A 62 21.07 1.85 -9.95
CA PHE A 62 19.61 1.70 -9.79
C PHE A 62 19.06 0.58 -10.67
N SER A 63 18.32 -0.34 -10.05
CA SER A 63 17.46 -1.26 -10.79
C SER A 63 16.20 -1.59 -10.01
N LEU A 64 15.11 -1.76 -10.72
CA LEU A 64 13.88 -2.35 -10.20
C LEU A 64 13.43 -3.44 -11.16
N LEU A 65 13.19 -4.63 -10.61
CA LEU A 65 12.71 -5.79 -11.34
C LEU A 65 11.44 -6.29 -10.66
N GLN A 66 10.34 -6.37 -11.40
CA GLN A 66 9.12 -7.05 -10.95
C GLN A 66 8.86 -8.27 -11.81
N GLU A 67 8.58 -9.41 -11.19
CA GLU A 67 8.32 -10.68 -11.86
C GLU A 67 7.05 -11.31 -11.29
N LEU A 68 6.09 -11.54 -12.18
CA LEU A 68 4.81 -12.17 -11.85
C LEU A 68 4.88 -13.67 -12.17
N SER A 69 4.51 -14.50 -11.20
CA SER A 69 4.47 -15.96 -11.35
C SER A 69 3.52 -16.39 -12.48
N ASN A 70 3.71 -17.60 -13.02
CA ASN A 70 2.88 -18.09 -14.13
C ASN A 70 1.41 -18.29 -13.74
N ASP A 71 1.12 -18.67 -12.49
CA ASP A 71 -0.23 -18.71 -11.93
C ASP A 71 -0.74 -17.30 -11.53
N GLY A 72 0.18 -16.33 -11.53
CA GLY A 72 0.07 -14.94 -11.09
C GLY A 72 -0.46 -14.75 -9.69
N LYS A 73 -0.26 -15.74 -8.81
CA LYS A 73 -0.56 -15.63 -7.38
C LYS A 73 0.52 -14.89 -6.61
N LYS A 74 1.71 -14.70 -7.20
CA LYS A 74 2.86 -14.08 -6.54
C LYS A 74 3.56 -13.12 -7.50
N MET A 75 3.82 -11.91 -7.03
CA MET A 75 4.68 -10.94 -7.71
C MET A 75 5.88 -10.63 -6.82
N GLN A 76 7.09 -10.86 -7.31
CA GLN A 76 8.32 -10.49 -6.63
C GLN A 76 8.85 -9.19 -7.21
N THR A 77 9.18 -8.23 -6.35
CA THR A 77 9.85 -6.98 -6.71
C THR A 77 11.19 -6.93 -6.02
N THR A 78 12.26 -6.72 -6.78
CA THR A 78 13.61 -6.51 -6.26
C THR A 78 14.05 -5.10 -6.66
N THR A 79 14.49 -4.33 -5.68
CA THR A 79 15.01 -2.98 -5.87
C THR A 79 16.45 -2.95 -5.38
N ALA A 80 17.34 -2.41 -6.20
CA ALA A 80 18.72 -2.10 -5.85
C ALA A 80 18.96 -0.61 -6.11
N THR A 81 19.64 0.05 -5.19
CA THR A 81 20.07 1.45 -5.30
C THR A 81 21.60 1.56 -5.30
N SER A 82 22.09 2.71 -5.78
CA SER A 82 23.52 2.94 -6.04
C SER A 82 24.39 2.94 -4.79
N ASP A 83 23.78 3.13 -3.62
CA ASP A 83 24.39 3.01 -2.29
C ASP A 83 24.49 1.56 -1.78
N GLY A 84 24.08 0.58 -2.59
CA GLY A 84 24.15 -0.85 -2.27
C GLY A 84 22.98 -1.36 -1.42
N VAL A 85 21.96 -0.53 -1.17
CA VAL A 85 20.75 -0.97 -0.48
C VAL A 85 19.92 -1.84 -1.43
N ASN A 86 19.61 -3.04 -0.96
CA ASN A 86 18.74 -3.99 -1.65
C ASN A 86 17.48 -4.20 -0.82
N ALA A 87 16.33 -4.17 -1.48
CA ALA A 87 15.04 -4.48 -0.88
C ALA A 87 14.27 -5.44 -1.77
N GLU A 88 13.58 -6.38 -1.13
CA GLU A 88 12.67 -7.30 -1.78
C GLU A 88 11.25 -7.09 -1.26
N LEU A 89 10.28 -7.16 -2.16
CA LEU A 89 8.86 -7.14 -1.83
C LEU A 89 8.19 -8.29 -2.57
N THR A 90 7.59 -9.21 -1.83
CA THR A 90 6.73 -10.24 -2.39
C THR A 90 5.26 -9.87 -2.14
N SER A 91 4.49 -9.71 -3.20
CA SER A 91 3.03 -9.50 -3.13
C SER A 91 2.31 -10.78 -3.50
N TYR A 92 1.34 -11.19 -2.68
CA TYR A 92 0.50 -12.36 -2.89
C TYR A 92 -0.91 -11.93 -3.27
N TYR A 93 -1.48 -12.63 -4.25
CA TYR A 93 -2.79 -12.32 -4.82
C TYR A 93 -3.72 -13.52 -4.74
N SER A 94 -4.99 -13.24 -4.45
CA SER A 94 -6.09 -14.20 -4.52
C SER A 94 -7.33 -13.49 -5.07
N ASN A 95 -8.06 -14.13 -5.99
CA ASN A 95 -9.25 -13.56 -6.62
C ASN A 95 -9.01 -12.13 -7.19
N ASP A 96 -7.87 -11.94 -7.85
CA ASP A 96 -7.40 -10.65 -8.40
C ASP A 96 -7.30 -9.50 -7.40
N ARG A 97 -7.07 -9.82 -6.13
CA ARG A 97 -6.83 -8.86 -5.06
C ARG A 97 -5.56 -9.22 -4.30
N ILE A 98 -4.83 -8.21 -3.86
CA ILE A 98 -3.69 -8.38 -2.96
C ILE A 98 -4.21 -8.89 -1.61
N VAL A 99 -3.59 -9.94 -1.09
CA VAL A 99 -3.97 -10.52 0.22
C VAL A 99 -2.84 -10.46 1.24
N ARG A 100 -1.60 -10.38 0.76
CA ARG A 100 -0.43 -10.23 1.60
C ARG A 100 0.72 -9.53 0.87
N THR A 101 1.52 -8.77 1.60
CA THR A 101 2.87 -8.40 1.18
C THR A 101 3.90 -8.82 2.23
N GLU A 102 5.09 -9.19 1.75
CA GLU A 102 6.26 -9.50 2.57
C GLU A 102 7.42 -8.67 2.03
N GLY A 103 7.77 -7.62 2.77
CA GLY A 103 8.90 -6.74 2.50
C GLY A 103 10.11 -7.17 3.32
N LYS A 104 11.27 -7.26 2.68
CA LYS A 104 12.55 -7.54 3.32
C LYS A 104 13.58 -6.51 2.89
N SER A 105 14.21 -5.89 3.88
CA SER A 105 15.43 -5.12 3.73
C SER A 105 16.53 -5.76 4.56
N VAL A 106 17.71 -5.13 4.67
CA VAL A 106 18.89 -5.71 5.33
C VAL A 106 18.57 -6.25 6.74
N ASN A 107 17.85 -5.48 7.56
CA ASN A 107 17.58 -5.84 8.96
C ASN A 107 16.10 -5.75 9.34
N VAL A 108 15.24 -5.28 8.44
CA VAL A 108 13.82 -5.09 8.71
C VAL A 108 13.00 -5.99 7.80
N ASN A 109 12.14 -6.81 8.41
CA ASN A 109 11.10 -7.56 7.71
C ASN A 109 9.73 -6.99 8.07
N THR A 110 8.90 -6.77 7.07
CA THR A 110 7.52 -6.30 7.22
C THR A 110 6.57 -7.25 6.52
N ILE A 111 5.51 -7.67 7.21
CA ILE A 111 4.41 -8.46 6.64
C ILE A 111 3.15 -7.61 6.74
N VAL A 112 2.42 -7.46 5.65
CA VAL A 112 1.11 -6.78 5.63
C VAL A 112 0.05 -7.73 5.11
N ASP A 113 -0.98 -7.97 5.92
CA ASP A 113 -2.13 -8.80 5.58
C ASP A 113 -3.35 -7.93 5.24
N TYR A 114 -4.09 -8.32 4.20
CA TYR A 114 -5.28 -7.63 3.72
C TYR A 114 -6.47 -8.58 3.79
N VAL A 115 -7.53 -8.18 4.50
CA VAL A 115 -8.75 -8.97 4.64
C VAL A 115 -9.90 -8.24 3.96
N TYR A 116 -10.73 -8.98 3.23
CA TYR A 116 -11.89 -8.46 2.53
C TYR A 116 -13.16 -9.17 2.98
N ASP A 117 -14.31 -8.51 2.86
CA ASP A 117 -15.60 -9.16 2.98
C ASP A 117 -15.98 -9.95 1.70
N ALA A 118 -17.14 -10.61 1.74
CA ALA A 118 -17.66 -11.36 0.60
C ALA A 118 -17.99 -10.49 -0.63
N ALA A 119 -18.29 -9.20 -0.43
CA ALA A 119 -18.48 -8.24 -1.51
C ALA A 119 -17.14 -7.73 -2.08
N GLY A 120 -16.01 -8.09 -1.44
CA GLY A 120 -14.67 -7.70 -1.84
C GLY A 120 -14.25 -6.32 -1.37
N LYS A 121 -14.89 -5.75 -0.34
CA LYS A 121 -14.44 -4.51 0.30
C LYS A 121 -13.38 -4.81 1.35
N LEU A 122 -12.38 -3.94 1.41
CA LEU A 122 -11.29 -4.06 2.37
C LEU A 122 -11.82 -3.87 3.80
N GLN A 123 -11.72 -4.90 4.64
CA GLN A 123 -12.19 -4.86 6.02
C GLN A 123 -11.06 -4.53 6.99
N SER A 124 -9.86 -5.06 6.75
CA SER A 124 -8.70 -4.74 7.56
C SER A 124 -7.37 -4.84 6.83
N ILE A 125 -6.41 -4.08 7.33
CA ILE A 125 -4.99 -4.18 7.00
C ILE A 125 -4.27 -4.39 8.33
N THR A 126 -3.43 -5.42 8.41
CA THR A 126 -2.57 -5.65 9.58
C THR A 126 -1.12 -5.68 9.12
N SER A 127 -0.33 -4.74 9.60
CA SER A 127 1.11 -4.66 9.37
C SER A 127 1.86 -5.17 10.60
N THR A 128 2.87 -5.99 10.38
CA THR A 128 3.81 -6.46 11.39
C THR A 128 5.22 -6.19 10.90
N SER A 129 6.03 -5.51 11.70
CA SER A 129 7.43 -5.23 11.38
C SER A 129 8.35 -5.77 12.48
N SER A 130 9.47 -6.34 12.05
CA SER A 130 10.52 -6.86 12.93
C SER A 130 11.87 -6.31 12.50
N ASP A 131 12.69 -5.91 13.48
CA ASP A 131 14.05 -5.41 13.29
C ASP A 131 15.04 -6.34 14.02
N THR A 132 15.96 -6.92 13.27
CA THR A 132 16.92 -7.90 13.79
C THR A 132 18.08 -7.30 14.57
N ILE A 133 18.36 -6.00 14.44
CA ILE A 133 19.46 -5.34 15.18
C ILE A 133 19.03 -5.07 16.61
N ILE A 134 17.85 -4.46 16.77
CA ILE A 134 17.35 -4.05 18.09
C ILE A 134 16.38 -5.08 18.71
N ASN A 135 16.17 -6.22 18.04
CA ASN A 135 15.10 -7.18 18.36
C ASN A 135 13.73 -6.49 18.52
N GLY A 136 13.50 -5.49 17.68
CA GLY A 136 12.31 -4.65 17.70
C GLY A 136 11.16 -5.36 17.04
N TYR A 137 9.96 -5.21 17.60
CA TYR A 137 8.74 -5.75 17.04
C TYR A 137 7.62 -4.71 17.15
N SER A 138 6.86 -4.54 16.09
CA SER A 138 5.72 -3.63 16.05
C SER A 138 4.60 -4.20 15.20
N THR A 139 3.36 -4.04 15.66
CA THR A 139 2.17 -4.34 14.87
C THR A 139 1.23 -3.14 14.85
N GLU A 140 0.60 -2.92 13.70
CA GLU A 140 -0.44 -1.92 13.52
C GLU A 140 -1.57 -2.53 12.69
N ALA A 141 -2.80 -2.46 13.19
CA ALA A 141 -4.00 -2.89 12.48
C ALA A 141 -4.93 -1.70 12.23
N HIS A 142 -5.45 -1.62 11.01
CA HIS A 142 -6.51 -0.71 10.61
C HIS A 142 -7.75 -1.53 10.26
N ILE A 143 -8.88 -1.22 10.89
CA ILE A 143 -10.15 -1.95 10.71
C ILE A 143 -11.23 -0.95 10.32
N TRP A 144 -11.81 -1.11 9.13
CA TRP A 144 -12.82 -0.18 8.62
C TRP A 144 -14.23 -0.65 8.95
N GLN A 145 -15.07 0.32 9.28
CA GLN A 145 -16.52 0.14 9.39
C GLN A 145 -17.19 0.92 8.27
N TYR A 146 -18.15 0.27 7.63
CA TYR A 146 -18.87 0.81 6.49
C TYR A 146 -20.32 1.07 6.86
N ASN A 147 -20.86 2.20 6.40
CA ASN A 147 -22.28 2.48 6.56
C ASN A 147 -23.14 1.64 5.59
N ASN A 148 -24.46 1.78 5.68
CA ASN A 148 -25.43 1.06 4.84
C ASN A 148 -25.33 1.38 3.34
N LYS A 149 -24.71 2.52 2.97
CA LYS A 149 -24.41 2.87 1.57
C LYS A 149 -23.10 2.25 1.09
N GLY A 150 -22.40 1.56 1.98
CA GLY A 150 -21.15 0.89 1.69
C GLY A 150 -19.94 1.81 1.63
N LEU A 151 -20.04 3.02 2.19
CA LEU A 151 -18.96 3.99 2.29
C LEU A 151 -18.26 3.84 3.65
N PRO A 152 -16.93 4.02 3.72
CA PRO A 152 -16.22 3.94 4.99
C PRO A 152 -16.68 5.09 5.90
N GLU A 153 -17.16 4.73 7.08
CA GLU A 153 -17.67 5.67 8.07
C GLU A 153 -16.63 5.92 9.17
N GLN A 154 -15.93 4.86 9.57
CA GLN A 154 -14.93 4.90 10.63
C GLN A 154 -13.79 3.94 10.36
N MET A 155 -12.64 4.19 10.98
CA MET A 155 -11.51 3.28 11.01
C MET A 155 -10.96 3.19 12.43
N LEU A 156 -10.84 1.97 12.95
CA LEU A 156 -10.17 1.69 14.21
C LEU A 156 -8.71 1.35 13.94
N LYS A 157 -7.82 2.16 14.52
CA LYS A 157 -6.37 1.96 14.48
C LYS A 157 -5.89 1.38 15.80
N ILE A 158 -5.26 0.20 15.76
CA ILE A 158 -4.75 -0.53 16.93
C ILE A 158 -3.25 -0.66 16.76
N LYS A 159 -2.44 -0.26 17.76
CA LYS A 159 -0.98 -0.40 17.72
C LYS A 159 -0.53 -1.32 18.85
N ASN A 160 0.22 -2.36 18.53
CA ASN A 160 0.77 -3.29 19.53
C ASN A 160 -0.31 -3.91 20.45
N GLY A 161 -1.53 -4.09 19.93
CA GLY A 161 -2.66 -4.67 20.66
C GLY A 161 -3.39 -3.69 21.60
N THR A 162 -3.08 -2.40 21.56
CA THR A 162 -3.71 -1.34 22.37
C THR A 162 -4.08 -0.13 21.52
#